data_AF-A0A139CXN7-F1
#
_entry.id   AF-A0A139CXN7-F1
#
_cell.length_a   1.000
_cell.length_b   1.000
_cell.length_c   1.000
_cell.angle_alpha   90.00
_cell.angle_beta   90.00
_cell.angle_gamma   90.00
#
_symmetry.space_group_name_H-M   'P 1'
#
loop_
_entity.id
_entity.type
_entity.pdbx_description
1 polymer ?
#
loop_
_entity_poly.entity_id
_entity_poly.type
_entity_poly.pdbx_seq_one_letter_code
_entity_poly.pdbx_strand_id
1 'polypeptide(L)'
;MRKRLKVLSVLVSLIILISTSGLTLAATKKPAEQGNLITAIEVAGNNRIPAKEILDVVSTKVGEEISNKKLQDDLQAIFDLGYFFDVQVSFQNYKSGVKLIFEVVENPVLNKIKFKGNKVISDKKLEEILNLKTDKMLNTNQLNKKLRKLESYYQDKGYILAYVKDILVKNDGTLVVSIDEGTLAGIKIKGNKKTKDFVIKRKLSLQVGDVFNVKQMQEDLRAVYNLGFFKDIKPKLEKKSSNKNDVVLTIEVEEGKTGNFGIGAGYSSADGWLGYFEVQEKNLMGRAQRLSFRWEFGEKDTYELSFFEPWVFGTETSFGFSIYDRTDEKTGTFTDANNNVSEIDYEEQEKGGSITLGHPLGFDIDGYLKYEYENTTKEALNSETTAEIPVEEREGSTRSLTFSAVRDTRDNIFNPTDGRKDRFSVKYAGQALGGDYDFTKYQLDLRDYTPDFWFEDNSWAFRFKTGLSEGELPNHELYRIGGAQSLRGFKEDKFSGDSMALANIEYRIPIADNFTGVLFTDVGEAWKENEGQTFEMDNLKKSAGLGVRFKTPIGQLRLDYGFQKNDSRLHFSLGQSF
;
A
#
# COMPACT_ATOMS: atom_id res chain seq x y z
N MET A 1 24.52 26.12 -7.95
CA MET A 1 25.01 24.78 -8.34
C MET A 1 25.21 24.75 -9.85
N ARG A 2 26.46 24.66 -10.33
CA ARG A 2 26.83 24.80 -11.75
C ARG A 2 26.32 23.58 -12.57
N LYS A 3 25.46 23.82 -13.56
CA LYS A 3 25.04 22.84 -14.58
C LYS A 3 26.26 22.45 -15.44
N ARG A 4 26.68 21.19 -15.40
CA ARG A 4 27.63 20.63 -16.37
C ARG A 4 26.84 20.14 -17.59
N LEU A 5 26.92 20.86 -18.70
CA LEU A 5 26.59 20.32 -20.02
C LEU A 5 27.58 19.18 -20.32
N LYS A 6 27.08 17.96 -20.49
CA LYS A 6 27.82 16.89 -21.15
C LYS A 6 27.34 16.86 -22.60
N VAL A 7 28.26 17.15 -23.52
CA VAL A 7 28.06 17.03 -24.97
C VAL A 7 27.89 15.55 -25.29
N LEU A 8 26.77 15.21 -25.94
CA LEU A 8 26.46 13.87 -26.42
C LEU A 8 27.40 13.57 -27.60
N SER A 9 28.30 12.60 -27.44
CA SER A 9 29.21 12.18 -28.51
C SER A 9 28.48 11.13 -29.36
N VAL A 10 28.02 11.50 -30.55
CA VAL A 10 27.55 10.52 -31.54
C VAL A 10 28.80 9.86 -32.13
N LEU A 11 29.08 8.62 -31.73
CA LEU A 11 30.21 7.85 -32.24
C LEU A 11 29.75 7.04 -33.45
N VAL A 12 30.12 7.50 -34.64
CA VAL A 12 29.97 6.73 -35.89
C VAL A 12 31.32 6.15 -36.25
N SER A 13 31.43 4.83 -36.18
CA SER A 13 32.65 4.12 -36.60
C SER A 13 32.41 3.46 -37.95
N LEU A 14 33.17 3.87 -38.96
CA LEU A 14 33.25 3.24 -40.26
C LEU A 14 34.64 2.57 -40.40
N ILE A 15 34.68 1.26 -40.64
CA ILE A 15 35.92 0.55 -40.98
C ILE A 15 36.09 0.66 -42.50
N ILE A 16 37.10 1.40 -42.94
CA ILE A 16 37.54 1.45 -44.34
C ILE A 16 38.85 0.65 -44.45
N LEU A 17 38.85 -0.37 -45.31
CA LEU A 17 40.06 -1.08 -45.73
C LEU A 17 40.95 -0.09 -46.52
N ILE A 18 42.13 0.21 -46.00
CA ILE A 18 43.15 0.99 -46.71
C ILE A 18 43.97 0.04 -47.57
N SER A 19 43.74 0.06 -48.88
CA SER A 19 44.67 -0.52 -49.86
C SER A 19 45.87 0.40 -50.01
N THR A 20 47.01 -0.03 -49.50
CA THR A 20 48.31 0.62 -49.68
C THR A 20 48.73 0.55 -51.15
N SER A 21 48.75 1.70 -51.82
CA SER A 21 49.50 1.93 -53.06
C SER A 21 50.36 3.16 -52.82
N GLY A 22 51.67 2.97 -52.62
CA GLY A 22 52.59 4.09 -52.56
C GLY A 22 52.79 4.70 -53.94
N LEU A 23 52.99 6.02 -53.99
CA LEU A 23 53.96 6.65 -54.89
C LEU A 23 54.20 8.13 -54.51
N THR A 24 55.48 8.44 -54.28
CA THR A 24 56.22 9.67 -54.65
C THR A 24 55.77 11.04 -54.13
N LEU A 25 56.64 11.61 -53.28
CA LEU A 25 56.79 13.05 -53.06
C LEU A 25 57.15 13.74 -54.39
N ALA A 26 56.22 14.54 -54.91
CA ALA A 26 56.54 15.62 -55.85
C ALA A 26 56.18 16.94 -55.18
N ALA A 27 57.18 17.74 -54.87
CA ALA A 27 57.02 19.10 -54.39
C ALA A 27 56.41 19.96 -55.52
N THR A 28 55.13 20.27 -55.42
CA THR A 28 54.45 21.21 -56.33
C THR A 28 54.34 22.59 -55.67
N LYS A 29 54.94 23.56 -56.35
CA LYS A 29 54.88 25.01 -56.15
C LYS A 29 53.58 25.52 -55.53
N LYS A 30 53.74 26.44 -54.58
CA LYS A 30 52.75 27.41 -54.09
C LYS A 30 52.03 28.08 -55.29
N PRO A 31 50.70 27.98 -55.43
CA PRO A 31 49.98 28.80 -56.40
C PRO A 31 50.02 30.26 -55.96
N ALA A 32 50.20 31.13 -56.95
CA ALA A 32 50.12 32.58 -56.83
C ALA A 32 48.76 33.04 -56.30
N GLU A 33 48.73 34.23 -55.68
CA GLU A 33 47.53 34.95 -55.25
C GLU A 33 46.44 34.91 -56.33
N GLN A 34 45.44 34.06 -56.12
CA GLN A 34 44.22 33.96 -56.92
C GLN A 34 43.05 34.33 -56.01
N GLY A 35 42.26 35.32 -56.42
CA GLY A 35 41.48 36.19 -55.54
C GLY A 35 40.59 35.48 -54.54
N ASN A 36 40.48 36.08 -53.35
CA ASN A 36 39.57 35.68 -52.26
C ASN A 36 38.08 35.83 -52.61
N LEU A 37 37.75 36.24 -53.84
CA LEU A 37 36.40 36.56 -54.29
C LEU A 37 35.64 35.30 -54.70
N ILE A 38 34.46 35.11 -54.12
CA ILE A 38 33.57 33.97 -54.38
C ILE A 38 32.83 34.22 -55.70
N THR A 39 33.05 33.37 -56.70
CA THR A 39 32.47 33.52 -58.04
C THR A 39 31.35 32.53 -58.33
N ALA A 40 31.21 31.48 -57.51
CA ALA A 40 30.11 30.52 -57.57
C ALA A 40 29.97 29.79 -56.22
N ILE A 41 28.75 29.33 -55.93
CA ILE A 41 28.43 28.49 -54.78
C ILE A 41 27.62 27.29 -55.30
N GLU A 42 28.01 26.09 -54.90
CA GLU A 42 27.42 24.83 -55.33
C GLU A 42 27.27 23.88 -54.13
N VAL A 43 26.36 22.93 -54.24
CA VAL A 43 26.17 21.86 -53.25
C VAL A 43 26.40 20.53 -53.96
N ALA A 44 27.16 19.64 -53.32
CA ALA A 44 27.46 18.30 -53.81
C ALA A 44 27.12 17.25 -52.75
N GLY A 45 26.74 16.05 -53.17
CA GLY A 45 26.41 14.93 -52.27
C GLY A 45 24.96 14.87 -51.80
N ASN A 46 24.15 15.91 -52.09
CA ASN A 46 22.70 15.88 -51.88
C ASN A 46 22.00 15.07 -52.99
N ASN A 47 21.12 14.15 -52.59
CA ASN A 47 20.36 13.29 -53.51
C ASN A 47 18.85 13.49 -53.33
N ARG A 48 18.38 13.56 -52.08
CA ARG A 48 16.97 13.69 -51.72
C ARG A 48 16.60 15.11 -51.34
N ILE A 49 17.52 15.86 -50.74
CA ILE A 49 17.29 17.26 -50.37
C ILE A 49 17.68 18.16 -51.55
N PRO A 50 16.76 19.01 -52.05
CA PRO A 50 17.08 19.93 -53.12
C PRO A 50 18.20 20.89 -52.71
N ALA A 51 19.17 21.12 -53.61
CA ALA A 51 20.28 22.05 -53.35
C ALA A 51 19.81 23.46 -52.96
N LYS A 52 18.65 23.89 -53.47
CA LYS A 52 18.03 25.16 -53.09
C LYS A 52 17.73 25.25 -51.59
N GLU A 53 17.17 24.21 -50.98
CA GLU A 53 16.85 24.22 -49.54
C GLU A 53 18.11 24.34 -48.67
N ILE A 54 19.23 23.81 -49.16
CA ILE A 54 20.54 23.89 -48.50
C ILE A 54 21.11 25.30 -48.66
N LEU A 55 21.02 25.88 -49.86
CA LEU A 55 21.52 27.23 -50.13
C LEU A 55 20.66 28.33 -49.47
N ASP A 56 19.39 28.10 -49.19
CA ASP A 56 18.49 29.07 -48.55
C ASP A 56 18.92 29.42 -47.10
N VAL A 57 19.68 28.54 -46.42
CA VAL A 57 20.24 28.80 -45.09
C VAL A 57 21.67 29.33 -45.12
N VAL A 58 22.30 29.36 -46.29
CA VAL A 58 23.67 29.84 -46.46
C VAL A 58 23.67 31.37 -46.54
N SER A 59 24.45 32.00 -45.65
CA SER A 59 24.58 33.45 -45.57
C SER A 59 25.65 34.01 -46.52
N THR A 60 26.64 33.20 -46.91
CA THR A 60 27.68 33.56 -47.89
C THR A 60 27.09 33.76 -49.29
N LYS A 61 27.49 34.84 -49.97
CA LYS A 61 26.97 35.20 -51.30
C LYS A 61 28.05 35.29 -52.37
N VAL A 62 27.65 35.05 -53.62
CA VAL A 62 28.50 35.30 -54.79
C VAL A 62 28.86 36.80 -54.85
N GLY A 63 30.15 37.11 -55.02
CA GLY A 63 30.70 38.46 -55.02
C GLY A 63 31.31 38.90 -53.68
N GLU A 64 31.23 38.08 -52.63
CA GLU A 64 31.88 38.35 -51.34
C GLU A 64 33.30 37.78 -51.28
N GLU A 65 34.13 38.28 -50.37
CA GLU A 65 35.40 37.64 -50.01
C GLU A 65 35.20 36.48 -49.03
N ILE A 66 36.05 35.46 -49.12
CA ILE A 66 36.04 34.31 -48.22
C ILE A 66 36.25 34.76 -46.77
N SER A 67 35.29 34.42 -45.91
CA SER A 67 35.35 34.64 -44.47
C SER A 67 35.20 33.32 -43.72
N ASN A 68 36.25 32.91 -43.00
CA ASN A 68 36.25 31.68 -42.21
C ASN A 68 35.10 31.63 -41.20
N LYS A 69 34.73 32.78 -40.62
CA LYS A 69 33.61 32.86 -39.66
C LYS A 69 32.27 32.59 -40.35
N LYS A 70 32.00 33.26 -41.47
CA LYS A 70 30.76 33.02 -42.24
C LYS A 70 30.68 31.57 -42.72
N LEU A 71 31.78 30.99 -43.18
CA LEU A 71 31.80 29.59 -43.62
C LEU A 71 31.50 28.63 -42.47
N GLN A 72 32.04 28.86 -41.26
CA GLN A 72 31.68 28.06 -40.08
C GLN A 72 30.20 28.21 -39.72
N ASP A 73 29.68 29.43 -39.75
CA ASP A 73 28.26 29.70 -39.47
C ASP A 73 27.36 29.02 -40.52
N ASP A 74 27.74 29.05 -41.80
CA ASP A 74 27.00 28.39 -42.90
C ASP A 74 27.05 26.87 -42.80
N LEU A 75 28.22 26.28 -42.52
CA LEU A 75 28.35 24.85 -42.27
C LEU A 75 27.47 24.40 -41.10
N GLN A 76 27.45 25.19 -40.01
CA GLN A 76 26.58 24.93 -38.87
C GLN A 76 25.11 25.09 -39.24
N ALA A 77 24.73 26.11 -40.01
CA ALA A 77 23.35 26.32 -40.44
C ALA A 77 22.83 25.17 -41.33
N ILE A 78 23.67 24.67 -42.24
CA ILE A 78 23.36 23.49 -43.06
C ILE A 78 23.23 22.26 -42.16
N PHE A 79 24.16 22.04 -41.23
CA PHE A 79 24.09 20.91 -40.30
C PHE A 79 22.85 20.98 -39.39
N ASP A 80 22.46 22.19 -38.96
CA ASP A 80 21.29 22.47 -38.12
C ASP A 80 19.96 22.20 -38.83
N LEU A 81 19.94 22.02 -40.16
CA LEU A 81 18.78 21.45 -40.85
C LEU A 81 18.46 20.03 -40.35
N GLY A 82 19.46 19.31 -39.85
CA GLY A 82 19.34 17.99 -39.23
C GLY A 82 19.17 16.84 -40.22
N TYR A 83 19.31 17.10 -41.52
CA TYR A 83 19.18 16.11 -42.60
C TYR A 83 20.51 15.48 -43.02
N PHE A 84 21.63 16.03 -42.55
CA PHE A 84 22.97 15.63 -42.97
C PHE A 84 23.72 15.00 -41.80
N PHE A 85 24.47 13.96 -42.11
CA PHE A 85 25.40 13.27 -41.22
C PHE A 85 26.72 14.04 -41.11
N ASP A 86 27.20 14.55 -42.25
CA ASP A 86 28.43 15.33 -42.35
C ASP A 86 28.24 16.47 -43.36
N VAL A 87 28.89 17.60 -43.10
CA VAL A 87 28.85 18.81 -43.92
C VAL A 87 30.25 19.39 -43.96
N GLN A 88 30.83 19.45 -45.15
CA GLN A 88 32.16 20.01 -45.40
C GLN A 88 32.09 21.06 -46.50
N VAL A 89 33.15 21.86 -46.61
CA VAL A 89 33.30 22.82 -47.70
C VAL A 89 34.63 22.60 -48.39
N SER A 90 34.58 22.47 -49.71
CA SER A 90 35.76 22.41 -50.57
C SER A 90 35.78 23.61 -51.53
N PHE A 91 36.98 23.93 -52.02
CA PHE A 91 37.23 25.10 -52.83
C PHE A 91 37.80 24.66 -54.18
N GLN A 92 37.27 25.21 -55.27
CA GLN A 92 37.78 24.97 -56.62
C GLN A 92 38.00 26.30 -57.35
N ASN A 93 39.12 26.43 -58.06
CA ASN A 93 39.36 27.59 -58.92
C ASN A 93 38.30 27.66 -60.01
N TYR A 94 37.59 28.80 -60.11
CA TYR A 94 36.51 28.97 -61.08
C TYR A 94 36.44 30.41 -61.59
N LYS A 95 36.62 30.59 -62.90
CA LYS A 95 36.81 31.91 -63.54
C LYS A 95 37.96 32.68 -62.85
N SER A 96 37.73 33.94 -62.50
CA SER A 96 38.70 34.86 -61.89
C SER A 96 38.76 34.79 -60.35
N GLY A 97 38.13 33.78 -59.72
CA GLY A 97 38.05 33.63 -58.26
C GLY A 97 37.79 32.18 -57.85
N VAL A 98 37.09 31.99 -56.73
CA VAL A 98 36.90 30.66 -56.12
C VAL A 98 35.43 30.23 -56.14
N LYS A 99 35.18 28.97 -56.49
CA LYS A 99 33.89 28.29 -56.29
C LYS A 99 33.91 27.57 -54.94
N LEU A 100 32.90 27.86 -54.12
CA LEU A 100 32.61 27.12 -52.88
C LEU A 100 31.71 25.92 -53.20
N ILE A 101 32.09 24.74 -52.74
CA ILE A 101 31.29 23.53 -52.85
C ILE A 101 30.99 23.01 -51.45
N PHE A 102 29.72 23.07 -51.05
CA PHE A 102 29.27 22.44 -49.81
C PHE A 102 29.03 20.95 -50.09
N GLU A 103 29.90 20.10 -49.54
CA GLU A 103 29.83 18.65 -49.65
C GLU A 103 29.01 18.12 -48.46
N VAL A 104 27.86 17.51 -48.75
CA VAL A 104 26.95 16.99 -47.72
C VAL A 104 26.80 15.49 -47.82
N VAL A 105 26.71 14.82 -46.68
CA VAL A 105 26.35 13.40 -46.58
C VAL A 105 24.95 13.33 -45.98
N GLU A 106 23.95 12.94 -46.76
CA GLU A 106 22.57 12.81 -46.28
C GLU A 106 22.43 11.69 -45.24
N ASN A 107 21.57 11.91 -44.24
CA ASN A 107 21.16 10.86 -43.31
C ASN A 107 20.42 9.74 -44.04
N PRO A 108 20.51 8.48 -43.57
CA PRO A 108 19.84 7.37 -44.22
C PRO A 108 18.31 7.45 -44.09
N VAL A 109 17.62 6.75 -44.98
CA VAL A 109 16.18 6.47 -44.85
C VAL A 109 15.96 5.50 -43.70
N LEU A 110 15.06 5.84 -42.79
CA LEU A 110 14.76 5.00 -41.64
C LEU A 110 13.92 3.80 -42.07
N ASN A 111 14.48 2.60 -41.98
CA ASN A 111 13.80 1.35 -42.34
C ASN A 111 13.26 0.61 -41.10
N LYS A 112 14.04 0.60 -40.02
CA LYS A 112 13.72 -0.15 -38.81
C LYS A 112 14.24 0.54 -37.56
N ILE A 113 13.51 0.40 -36.46
CA ILE A 113 13.94 0.83 -35.13
C ILE A 113 14.19 -0.43 -34.29
N LYS A 114 15.22 -0.40 -33.45
CA LYS A 114 15.52 -1.45 -32.46
C LYS A 114 15.87 -0.81 -31.13
N PHE A 115 15.32 -1.34 -30.05
CA PHE A 115 15.67 -0.93 -28.70
C PHE A 115 16.58 -1.96 -28.03
N LYS A 116 17.42 -1.49 -27.12
CA LYS A 116 18.27 -2.32 -26.27
C LYS A 116 18.25 -1.79 -24.86
N GLY A 117 18.21 -2.70 -23.88
CA GLY A 117 18.32 -2.35 -22.45
C GLY A 117 17.02 -1.92 -21.80
N ASN A 118 15.92 -1.85 -22.56
CA ASN A 118 14.58 -1.65 -22.02
C ASN A 118 14.01 -2.96 -21.48
N LYS A 119 13.74 -3.02 -20.17
CA LYS A 119 13.12 -4.18 -19.51
C LYS A 119 11.69 -3.87 -19.09
N VAL A 120 11.42 -2.64 -18.65
CA VAL A 120 10.10 -2.27 -18.09
C VAL A 120 9.10 -1.79 -19.14
N ILE A 121 9.57 -1.22 -20.25
CA ILE A 121 8.73 -0.75 -21.35
C ILE A 121 9.03 -1.57 -22.61
N SER A 122 7.97 -2.06 -23.26
CA SER A 122 8.10 -2.86 -24.47
C SER A 122 8.52 -2.04 -25.69
N ASP A 123 9.24 -2.67 -26.60
CA ASP A 123 9.70 -2.07 -27.87
C ASP A 123 8.56 -1.38 -28.62
N LYS A 124 7.39 -2.05 -28.72
CA LYS A 124 6.19 -1.52 -29.38
C LYS A 124 5.76 -0.18 -28.79
N LYS A 125 5.80 -0.03 -27.46
CA LYS A 125 5.39 1.21 -26.81
C LYS A 125 6.43 2.32 -27.01
N LEU A 126 7.72 1.98 -26.98
CA LEU A 126 8.80 2.93 -27.27
C LEU A 126 8.75 3.42 -28.72
N GLU A 127 8.45 2.54 -29.67
CA GLU A 127 8.20 2.86 -31.07
C GLU A 127 7.03 3.84 -31.23
N GLU A 128 5.91 3.58 -30.54
CA GLU A 128 4.74 4.48 -30.52
C GLU A 128 5.08 5.87 -29.96
N ILE A 129 5.89 5.94 -28.90
CA ILE A 129 6.32 7.21 -28.29
C ILE A 129 7.24 7.99 -29.23
N LEU A 130 8.20 7.31 -29.88
CA LEU A 130 9.04 7.94 -30.89
C LEU A 130 8.21 8.40 -32.10
N ASN A 131 7.19 7.62 -32.49
CA ASN A 131 6.29 7.91 -33.61
C ASN A 131 7.05 8.33 -34.89
N LEU A 132 8.21 7.71 -35.14
CA LEU A 132 9.02 7.96 -36.34
C LEU A 132 8.42 7.17 -37.50
N LYS A 133 8.20 7.85 -38.62
CA LYS A 133 7.71 7.18 -39.83
C LYS A 133 8.89 6.44 -40.47
N THR A 134 8.74 5.14 -40.64
CA THR A 134 9.62 4.36 -41.52
C THR A 134 9.45 4.85 -42.96
N ASP A 135 10.43 4.58 -43.81
CA ASP A 135 10.48 4.99 -45.23
C ASP A 135 10.65 6.50 -45.46
N LYS A 136 10.99 7.25 -44.41
CA LYS A 136 11.38 8.67 -44.50
C LYS A 136 12.83 8.88 -44.09
N MET A 137 13.46 9.91 -44.68
CA MET A 137 14.81 10.31 -44.30
C MET A 137 14.84 10.77 -42.85
N LEU A 138 15.84 10.31 -42.10
CA LEU A 138 15.98 10.64 -40.70
C LEU A 138 16.38 12.12 -40.53
N ASN A 139 15.61 12.84 -39.71
CA ASN A 139 15.97 14.18 -39.26
C ASN A 139 16.42 14.12 -37.79
N THR A 140 17.67 14.51 -37.51
CA THR A 140 18.30 14.40 -36.18
C THR A 140 17.65 15.32 -35.16
N ASN A 141 17.17 16.50 -35.56
CA ASN A 141 16.45 17.41 -34.68
C ASN A 141 15.12 16.81 -34.20
N GLN A 142 14.36 16.23 -35.12
CA GLN A 142 13.13 15.52 -34.77
C GLN A 142 13.41 14.30 -33.89
N LEU A 143 14.43 13.51 -34.22
CA LEU A 143 14.86 12.38 -33.42
C LEU A 143 15.19 12.81 -31.98
N ASN A 144 16.03 13.83 -31.79
CA ASN A 144 16.39 14.34 -30.48
C ASN A 144 15.18 14.83 -29.67
N LYS A 145 14.23 15.54 -30.31
CA LYS A 145 12.98 15.96 -29.66
C LYS A 145 12.16 14.76 -29.19
N LYS A 146 12.12 13.69 -29.99
CA LYS A 146 11.37 12.47 -29.69
C LYS A 146 12.04 11.60 -28.64
N LEU A 147 13.37 11.51 -28.64
CA LEU A 147 14.13 10.83 -27.59
C LEU A 147 13.95 11.52 -26.24
N ARG A 148 13.93 12.86 -26.19
CA ARG A 148 13.58 13.57 -24.95
C ARG A 148 12.17 13.24 -24.47
N LYS A 149 11.20 13.12 -25.38
CA LYS A 149 9.84 12.66 -25.02
C LYS A 149 9.83 11.24 -24.47
N LEU A 150 10.65 10.36 -25.05
CA LEU A 150 10.84 8.99 -24.57
C LEU A 150 11.41 8.99 -23.14
N GLU A 151 12.47 9.77 -22.88
CA GLU A 151 13.03 9.93 -21.52
C GLU A 151 12.02 10.53 -20.54
N SER A 152 11.26 11.56 -20.95
CA SER A 152 10.19 12.12 -20.13
C SER A 152 9.11 11.09 -19.80
N TYR A 153 8.75 10.23 -20.75
CA TYR A 153 7.77 9.16 -20.49
C TYR A 153 8.24 8.19 -19.39
N TYR A 154 9.52 7.80 -19.42
CA TYR A 154 10.11 7.00 -18.34
C TYR A 154 10.04 7.73 -16.99
N GLN A 155 10.39 9.02 -16.96
CA GLN A 155 10.33 9.84 -15.74
C GLN A 155 8.91 9.97 -15.19
N ASP A 156 7.92 10.18 -16.04
CA ASP A 156 6.50 10.28 -15.66
C ASP A 156 5.98 8.95 -15.06
N LYS A 157 6.51 7.83 -15.54
CA LYS A 157 6.26 6.48 -14.98
C LYS A 157 7.07 6.19 -13.71
N GLY A 158 7.97 7.07 -13.29
CA GLY A 158 8.74 6.97 -12.06
C GLY A 158 10.16 6.44 -12.22
N TYR A 159 10.59 6.11 -13.44
CA TYR A 159 11.94 5.61 -13.74
C TYR A 159 12.91 6.78 -13.94
N ILE A 160 13.17 7.52 -12.87
CA ILE A 160 13.94 8.79 -12.91
C ILE A 160 15.41 8.62 -13.29
N LEU A 161 15.93 7.39 -13.23
CA LEU A 161 17.30 7.08 -13.64
C LEU A 161 17.41 6.76 -15.12
N ALA A 162 16.29 6.47 -15.80
CA ALA A 162 16.32 6.02 -17.17
C ALA A 162 16.77 7.13 -18.13
N TYR A 163 17.70 6.81 -19.01
CA TYR A 163 18.14 7.72 -20.07
C TYR A 163 18.58 6.96 -21.32
N VAL A 164 18.62 7.67 -22.45
CA VAL A 164 19.17 7.13 -23.70
C VAL A 164 20.69 7.14 -23.61
N LYS A 165 21.28 5.97 -23.48
CA LYS A 165 22.72 5.76 -23.32
C LYS A 165 23.49 5.96 -24.60
N ASP A 166 22.96 5.45 -25.71
CA ASP A 166 23.62 5.48 -27.01
C ASP A 166 22.62 5.37 -28.16
N ILE A 167 22.97 5.96 -29.30
CA ILE A 167 22.18 5.97 -30.52
C ILE A 167 23.10 5.59 -31.67
N LEU A 168 22.79 4.50 -32.35
CA LEU A 168 23.52 4.04 -33.53
C LEU A 168 22.60 4.02 -34.74
N VAL A 169 22.98 4.74 -35.79
CA VAL A 169 22.31 4.70 -37.09
C VAL A 169 23.18 3.87 -38.03
N LYS A 170 22.64 2.78 -38.56
CA LYS A 170 23.33 1.91 -39.52
C LYS A 170 23.08 2.36 -40.96
N ASN A 171 24.01 2.02 -41.85
CA ASN A 171 23.90 2.30 -43.29
C ASN A 171 22.68 1.63 -43.94
N ASP A 172 22.18 0.54 -43.37
CA ASP A 172 20.96 -0.16 -43.82
C ASP A 172 19.65 0.55 -43.39
N GLY A 173 19.74 1.73 -42.77
CA GLY A 173 18.58 2.47 -42.27
C GLY A 173 18.05 1.99 -40.92
N THR A 174 18.77 1.12 -40.20
CA THR A 174 18.38 0.69 -38.85
C THR A 174 18.84 1.70 -37.80
N LEU A 175 17.89 2.26 -37.05
CA LEU A 175 18.14 3.04 -35.84
C LEU A 175 18.14 2.12 -34.61
N VAL A 176 19.26 2.07 -33.89
CA VAL A 176 19.38 1.35 -32.61
C VAL A 176 19.43 2.38 -31.48
N VAL A 177 18.44 2.33 -30.58
CA VAL A 177 18.37 3.17 -29.39
C VAL A 177 18.69 2.31 -28.17
N SER A 178 19.81 2.58 -27.52
CA SER A 178 20.22 1.88 -26.29
C SER A 178 19.79 2.69 -25.08
N ILE A 179 18.97 2.11 -24.22
CA ILE A 179 18.41 2.73 -23.01
C ILE A 179 19.10 2.09 -21.80
N ASP A 180 19.50 2.92 -20.85
CA ASP A 180 19.96 2.48 -19.54
C ASP A 180 18.93 2.92 -18.49
N GLU A 181 18.10 1.98 -18.05
CA GLU A 181 16.98 2.25 -17.12
C GLU A 181 17.46 2.53 -15.69
N GLY A 182 18.70 2.15 -15.36
CA GLY A 182 19.27 2.24 -14.02
C GLY A 182 18.70 1.21 -13.05
N THR A 183 19.58 0.52 -12.32
CA THR A 183 19.17 -0.54 -11.39
C THR A 183 19.55 -0.24 -9.95
N LEU A 184 18.80 -0.81 -9.02
CA LEU A 184 19.09 -0.75 -7.60
C LEU A 184 20.16 -1.80 -7.25
N ALA A 185 21.37 -1.32 -6.99
CA ALA A 185 22.54 -2.18 -6.79
C ALA A 185 22.82 -2.52 -5.33
N GLY A 186 22.05 -1.95 -4.40
CA GLY A 186 22.14 -2.21 -2.97
C GLY A 186 21.22 -1.30 -2.16
N ILE A 187 20.86 -1.76 -0.97
CA ILE A 187 20.08 -0.99 0.02
C ILE A 187 20.88 -0.93 1.31
N LYS A 188 21.12 0.28 1.82
CA LYS A 188 21.81 0.55 3.08
C LYS A 188 20.86 1.26 4.03
N ILE A 189 20.90 0.89 5.30
CA ILE A 189 20.12 1.54 6.36
C ILE A 189 21.12 2.19 7.32
N LYS A 190 20.82 3.42 7.74
CA LYS A 190 21.64 4.17 8.70
C LYS A 190 20.76 4.89 9.70
N GLY A 191 21.25 5.04 10.93
CA GLY A 191 20.59 5.81 11.99
C GLY A 191 19.68 4.99 12.90
N ASN A 192 19.37 3.74 12.52
CA ASN A 192 18.68 2.76 13.37
C ASN A 192 19.64 2.20 14.44
N LYS A 193 19.57 2.72 15.67
CA LYS A 193 20.43 2.27 16.78
C LYS A 193 19.80 1.10 17.54
N LYS A 194 18.50 1.19 17.83
CA LYS A 194 17.72 0.15 18.51
C LYS A 194 17.16 -0.84 17.49
N THR A 195 16.46 -0.32 16.48
CA THR A 195 15.72 -1.08 15.47
C THR A 195 16.66 -1.87 14.57
N LYS A 196 16.37 -3.15 14.36
CA LYS A 196 17.19 -4.02 13.52
C LYS A 196 16.92 -3.76 12.04
N ASP A 197 17.95 -3.84 11.21
CA ASP A 197 17.86 -3.64 9.76
C ASP A 197 16.73 -4.43 9.10
N PHE A 198 16.55 -5.70 9.50
CA PHE A 198 15.55 -6.57 8.89
C PHE A 198 14.11 -6.06 9.08
N VAL A 199 13.83 -5.29 10.14
CA VAL A 199 12.51 -4.69 10.40
C VAL A 199 12.16 -3.69 9.32
N ILE A 200 13.14 -2.92 8.85
CA ILE A 200 12.99 -1.96 7.76
C ILE A 200 13.02 -2.69 6.41
N LYS A 201 13.99 -3.59 6.20
CA LYS A 201 14.17 -4.29 4.91
C LYS A 201 12.94 -5.09 4.49
N ARG A 202 12.26 -5.78 5.43
CA ARG A 202 11.05 -6.56 5.12
C ARG A 202 9.85 -5.70 4.70
N LYS A 203 9.91 -4.38 4.90
CA LYS A 203 8.88 -3.43 4.43
C LYS A 203 9.19 -2.83 3.07
N LEU A 204 10.35 -3.16 2.48
CA LEU A 204 10.73 -2.70 1.16
C LEU A 204 10.26 -3.73 0.13
N SER A 205 9.43 -3.29 -0.81
CA SER A 205 9.09 -4.07 -2.00
C SER A 205 10.21 -4.00 -3.05
N LEU A 206 11.00 -2.93 -3.08
CA LEU A 206 12.20 -2.83 -3.92
C LEU A 206 13.28 -3.82 -3.48
N GLN A 207 13.76 -4.60 -4.43
CA GLN A 207 14.83 -5.57 -4.24
C GLN A 207 16.09 -5.19 -5.00
N VAL A 208 17.23 -5.72 -4.54
CA VAL A 208 18.50 -5.52 -5.23
C VAL A 208 18.45 -6.22 -6.59
N GLY A 209 18.70 -5.47 -7.66
CA GLY A 209 18.61 -5.91 -9.05
C GLY A 209 17.43 -5.31 -9.81
N ASP A 210 16.45 -4.75 -9.11
CA ASP A 210 15.27 -4.14 -9.73
C ASP A 210 15.64 -2.87 -10.52
N VAL A 211 14.85 -2.58 -11.55
CA VAL A 211 14.88 -1.27 -12.22
C VAL A 211 14.30 -0.25 -11.25
N PHE A 212 15.09 0.78 -10.92
CA PHE A 212 14.72 1.71 -9.85
C PHE A 212 13.50 2.53 -10.23
N ASN A 213 12.46 2.49 -9.39
CA ASN A 213 11.26 3.30 -9.53
C ASN A 213 11.03 4.17 -8.29
N VAL A 214 10.92 5.49 -8.50
CA VAL A 214 10.76 6.45 -7.40
C VAL A 214 9.40 6.35 -6.71
N LYS A 215 8.35 5.93 -7.42
CA LYS A 215 7.00 5.78 -6.85
C LYS A 215 6.95 4.58 -5.92
N GLN A 216 7.52 3.45 -6.34
CA GLN A 216 7.67 2.27 -5.50
C GLN A 216 8.54 2.57 -4.26
N MET A 217 9.65 3.31 -4.43
CA MET A 217 10.44 3.78 -3.28
C MET A 217 9.60 4.63 -2.31
N GLN A 218 8.75 5.52 -2.81
CA GLN A 218 7.88 6.34 -1.94
C GLN A 218 6.87 5.50 -1.17
N GLU A 219 6.29 4.46 -1.79
CA GLU A 219 5.38 3.51 -1.14
C GLU A 219 6.12 2.70 -0.06
N ASP A 220 7.31 2.20 -0.36
CA ASP A 220 8.18 1.50 0.59
C ASP A 220 8.53 2.39 1.80
N LEU A 221 8.93 3.64 1.55
CA LEU A 221 9.24 4.60 2.62
C LEU A 221 8.01 4.93 3.46
N ARG A 222 6.81 4.99 2.85
CA ARG A 222 5.54 5.14 3.58
C ARG A 222 5.27 3.91 4.46
N ALA A 223 5.50 2.70 3.96
CA ALA A 223 5.35 1.47 4.74
C ALA A 223 6.33 1.42 5.94
N VAL A 224 7.57 1.88 5.75
CA VAL A 224 8.56 2.02 6.83
C VAL A 224 8.14 3.11 7.83
N TYR A 225 7.63 4.25 7.36
CA TYR A 225 7.12 5.31 8.24
C TYR A 225 5.94 4.83 9.08
N ASN A 226 5.02 4.07 8.48
CA ASN A 226 3.84 3.49 9.13
C ASN A 226 4.17 2.45 10.21
N LEU A 227 5.43 2.00 10.33
CA LEU A 227 5.87 1.25 11.51
C LEU A 227 5.76 2.08 12.80
N GLY A 228 5.79 3.42 12.70
CA GLY A 228 5.70 4.32 13.86
C GLY A 228 6.96 4.39 14.73
N PHE A 229 8.08 3.83 14.25
CA PHE A 229 9.35 3.78 15.00
C PHE A 229 10.31 4.92 14.69
N PHE A 230 10.02 5.72 13.66
CA PHE A 230 10.92 6.75 13.13
C PHE A 230 10.21 8.10 13.09
N LYS A 231 10.92 9.15 13.48
CA LYS A 231 10.43 10.54 13.37
C LYS A 231 10.67 11.10 11.98
N ASP A 232 11.76 10.70 11.35
CA ASP A 232 12.21 11.19 10.06
C ASP A 232 12.87 10.07 9.26
N ILE A 233 12.64 10.06 7.95
CA ILE A 233 13.19 9.09 7.02
C ILE A 233 13.64 9.83 5.76
N LYS A 234 14.94 9.81 5.49
CA LYS A 234 15.58 10.53 4.38
C LYS A 234 16.21 9.54 3.41
N PRO A 235 15.69 9.41 2.18
CA PRO A 235 16.34 8.62 1.14
C PRO A 235 17.50 9.39 0.51
N LYS A 236 18.61 8.69 0.28
CA LYS A 236 19.75 9.17 -0.52
C LYS A 236 20.10 8.15 -1.59
N LEU A 237 20.22 8.62 -2.83
CA LEU A 237 20.67 7.81 -3.96
C LEU A 237 22.12 8.12 -4.26
N GLU A 238 22.99 7.11 -4.14
CA GLU A 238 24.41 7.22 -4.42
C GLU A 238 24.77 6.34 -5.61
N LYS A 239 25.55 6.85 -6.58
CA LYS A 239 26.02 6.00 -7.67
C LYS A 239 26.99 4.95 -7.15
N LYS A 240 26.80 3.67 -7.51
CA LYS A 240 27.71 2.59 -7.15
C LYS A 240 29.07 2.72 -7.84
N SER A 241 29.10 3.26 -9.06
CA SER A 241 30.30 3.50 -9.85
C SER A 241 30.06 4.66 -10.83
N SER A 242 31.13 5.31 -11.28
CA SER A 242 31.06 6.37 -12.30
C SER A 242 30.55 5.88 -13.67
N ASN A 243 30.74 4.58 -13.97
CA ASN A 243 30.57 4.03 -15.32
C ASN A 243 29.27 3.26 -15.54
N LYS A 244 28.48 3.03 -14.48
CA LYS A 244 27.17 2.36 -14.55
C LYS A 244 26.10 3.26 -13.97
N ASN A 245 24.88 3.16 -14.49
CA ASN A 245 23.72 3.87 -13.97
C ASN A 245 23.08 3.17 -12.75
N ASP A 246 23.91 2.41 -12.03
CA ASP A 246 23.53 1.62 -10.88
C ASP A 246 23.60 2.48 -9.61
N VAL A 247 22.52 2.50 -8.83
CA VAL A 247 22.43 3.30 -7.60
C VAL A 247 22.33 2.43 -6.36
N VAL A 248 22.84 2.93 -5.24
CA VAL A 248 22.62 2.39 -3.90
C VAL A 248 21.65 3.32 -3.20
N LEU A 249 20.53 2.77 -2.73
CA LEU A 249 19.58 3.49 -1.89
C LEU A 249 20.06 3.42 -0.44
N THR A 250 20.42 4.57 0.12
CA THR A 250 20.67 4.71 1.56
C THR A 250 19.45 5.33 2.22
N ILE A 251 18.81 4.58 3.12
CA ILE A 251 17.68 5.02 3.93
C ILE A 251 18.26 5.49 5.27
N GLU A 252 18.33 6.80 5.47
CA GLU A 252 18.73 7.39 6.75
C GLU A 252 17.50 7.62 7.61
N VAL A 253 17.47 7.05 8.81
CA VAL A 253 16.34 7.14 9.72
C VAL A 253 16.72 7.84 11.04
N GLU A 254 15.80 8.60 11.60
CA GLU A 254 15.87 9.09 12.97
C GLU A 254 14.86 8.34 13.83
N GLU A 255 15.32 7.55 14.80
CA GLU A 255 14.44 6.77 15.67
C GLU A 255 13.60 7.65 16.61
N GLY A 256 12.32 7.32 16.68
CA GLY A 256 11.33 7.92 17.57
C GLY A 256 11.14 7.16 18.88
N LYS A 257 10.33 7.74 19.78
CA LYS A 257 9.89 7.04 20.97
C LYS A 257 8.88 5.97 20.55
N THR A 258 9.13 4.74 20.97
CA THR A 258 8.33 3.55 20.61
C THR A 258 7.49 3.04 21.78
N GLY A 259 7.77 3.53 22.99
CA GLY A 259 6.93 3.37 24.17
C GLY A 259 5.75 4.33 24.17
N ASN A 260 4.58 3.82 24.55
CA ASN A 260 3.35 4.57 24.75
C ASN A 260 2.84 4.36 26.18
N PHE A 261 2.24 5.42 26.72
CA PHE A 261 1.54 5.41 28.00
C PHE A 261 0.16 5.99 27.77
N GLY A 262 -0.88 5.26 28.17
CA GLY A 262 -2.28 5.66 28.03
C GLY A 262 -3.00 5.60 29.36
N ILE A 263 -3.78 6.63 29.67
CA ILE A 263 -4.80 6.58 30.71
C ILE A 263 -6.07 7.13 30.08
N GLY A 264 -7.19 6.45 30.29
CA GLY A 264 -8.49 6.92 29.84
C GLY A 264 -9.60 6.47 30.77
N ALA A 265 -10.75 7.11 30.62
CA ALA A 265 -11.99 6.70 31.26
C ALA A 265 -13.15 6.93 30.30
N GLY A 266 -14.18 6.11 30.40
CA GLY A 266 -15.40 6.16 29.63
C GLY A 266 -16.57 5.62 30.44
N TYR A 267 -17.76 5.78 29.88
CA TYR A 267 -18.98 5.18 30.39
C TYR A 267 -19.66 4.42 29.24
N SER A 268 -20.40 3.36 29.53
CA SER A 268 -21.29 2.71 28.57
C SER A 268 -22.50 2.15 29.31
N SER A 269 -23.58 1.89 28.58
CA SER A 269 -24.75 1.22 29.14
C SER A 269 -24.53 -0.28 29.39
N ALA A 270 -23.49 -0.86 28.78
CA ALA A 270 -23.16 -2.29 28.86
C ALA A 270 -22.17 -2.61 29.98
N ASP A 271 -21.14 -1.78 30.11
CA ASP A 271 -19.99 -2.00 31.00
C ASP A 271 -19.86 -0.89 32.07
N GLY A 272 -20.89 -0.04 32.20
CA GLY A 272 -20.89 1.10 33.12
C GLY A 272 -19.67 1.99 32.99
N TRP A 273 -19.11 2.42 34.14
CA TRP A 273 -17.86 3.16 34.16
C TRP A 273 -16.69 2.24 33.84
N LEU A 274 -15.86 2.64 32.88
CA LEU A 274 -14.66 1.92 32.45
C LEU A 274 -13.47 2.87 32.46
N GLY A 275 -12.53 2.65 33.36
CA GLY A 275 -11.20 3.24 33.35
C GLY A 275 -10.18 2.29 32.75
N TYR A 276 -9.11 2.82 32.17
CA TYR A 276 -7.96 1.99 31.81
C TYR A 276 -6.63 2.72 32.00
N PHE A 277 -5.62 1.90 32.25
CA PHE A 277 -4.21 2.23 32.27
C PHE A 277 -3.48 1.30 31.29
N GLU A 278 -2.67 1.86 30.40
CA GLU A 278 -1.89 1.08 29.43
C GLU A 278 -0.43 1.54 29.39
N VAL A 279 0.48 0.58 29.44
CA VAL A 279 1.90 0.79 29.13
C VAL A 279 2.28 -0.17 28.03
N GLN A 280 2.85 0.36 26.96
CA GLN A 280 3.16 -0.42 25.77
C GLN A 280 4.53 -0.05 25.19
N GLU A 281 5.28 -1.04 24.72
CA GLU A 281 6.49 -0.85 23.91
C GLU A 281 6.28 -1.56 22.58
N LYS A 282 6.22 -0.80 21.47
CA LYS A 282 5.89 -1.32 20.13
C LYS A 282 7.10 -1.88 19.36
N ASN A 283 8.31 -1.63 19.84
CA ASN A 283 9.55 -2.04 19.20
C ASN A 283 10.52 -2.63 20.23
N LEU A 284 10.03 -3.59 21.01
CA LEU A 284 10.80 -4.32 22.01
C LEU A 284 12.03 -4.96 21.34
N MET A 285 13.20 -4.79 21.97
CA MET A 285 14.50 -5.23 21.46
C MET A 285 14.87 -4.74 20.04
N GLY A 286 14.12 -3.77 19.49
CA GLY A 286 14.29 -3.29 18.12
C GLY A 286 13.76 -4.23 17.04
N ARG A 287 12.87 -5.17 17.39
CA ARG A 287 12.40 -6.24 16.48
C ARG A 287 10.99 -6.02 15.94
N ALA A 288 10.38 -4.85 16.21
CA ALA A 288 8.95 -4.58 16.04
C ALA A 288 8.04 -5.50 16.88
N GLN A 289 8.59 -6.06 17.96
CA GLN A 289 7.83 -6.82 18.93
C GLN A 289 7.07 -5.85 19.82
N ARG A 290 5.79 -6.15 20.08
CA ARG A 290 4.95 -5.36 20.97
C ARG A 290 4.79 -6.08 22.29
N LEU A 291 5.08 -5.40 23.39
CA LEU A 291 4.72 -5.81 24.74
C LEU A 291 3.76 -4.79 25.30
N SER A 292 2.63 -5.24 25.82
CA SER A 292 1.56 -4.40 26.34
C SER A 292 1.13 -4.90 27.70
N PHE A 293 1.12 -4.01 28.68
CA PHE A 293 0.38 -4.21 29.91
C PHE A 293 -0.83 -3.29 29.90
N ARG A 294 -2.02 -3.83 30.15
CA ARG A 294 -3.27 -3.08 30.24
C ARG A 294 -3.99 -3.48 31.52
N TRP A 295 -4.42 -2.49 32.27
CA TRP A 295 -5.33 -2.66 33.40
C TRP A 295 -6.60 -1.88 33.09
N GLU A 296 -7.73 -2.57 32.98
CA GLU A 296 -9.06 -1.98 32.92
C GLU A 296 -9.70 -2.11 34.30
N PHE A 297 -10.36 -1.05 34.78
CA PHE A 297 -11.01 -1.01 36.10
C PHE A 297 -12.37 -0.31 36.01
N GLY A 298 -13.31 -0.66 36.88
CA GLY A 298 -14.67 -0.15 36.80
C GLY A 298 -15.68 -1.18 37.26
N GLU A 299 -16.76 -1.39 36.50
CA GLU A 299 -17.64 -2.55 36.69
C GLU A 299 -16.97 -3.88 36.28
N LYS A 300 -15.84 -3.78 35.57
CA LYS A 300 -14.96 -4.91 35.23
C LYS A 300 -13.54 -4.56 35.61
N ASP A 301 -12.85 -5.48 36.27
CA ASP A 301 -11.42 -5.39 36.52
C ASP A 301 -10.70 -6.41 35.63
N THR A 302 -9.82 -5.94 34.75
CA THR A 302 -9.06 -6.81 33.84
C THR A 302 -7.60 -6.42 33.85
N TYR A 303 -6.73 -7.34 34.24
CA TYR A 303 -5.29 -7.23 34.13
C TYR A 303 -4.82 -8.08 32.95
N GLU A 304 -4.18 -7.48 31.95
CA GLU A 304 -3.69 -8.20 30.77
C GLU A 304 -2.22 -7.86 30.49
N LEU A 305 -1.41 -8.90 30.30
CA LEU A 305 -0.08 -8.79 29.72
C LEU A 305 -0.06 -9.52 28.37
N SER A 306 0.21 -8.79 27.29
CA SER A 306 0.25 -9.34 25.94
C SER A 306 1.58 -9.07 25.24
N PHE A 307 2.04 -10.06 24.49
CA PHE A 307 3.21 -10.00 23.61
C PHE A 307 2.80 -10.33 22.18
N PHE A 308 3.35 -9.61 21.20
CA PHE A 308 3.09 -9.82 19.79
C PHE A 308 4.38 -9.69 18.97
N GLU A 309 4.72 -10.75 18.23
CA GLU A 309 5.77 -10.77 17.21
C GLU A 309 5.10 -10.82 15.83
N PRO A 310 5.22 -9.76 15.01
CA PRO A 310 4.55 -9.73 13.71
C PRO A 310 5.17 -10.68 12.66
N TRP A 311 6.42 -11.11 12.81
CA TRP A 311 7.11 -11.97 11.82
C TRP A 311 7.98 -13.03 12.52
N VAL A 312 7.39 -14.18 12.84
CA VAL A 312 8.13 -15.33 13.37
C VAL A 312 8.81 -16.08 12.22
N PHE A 313 10.01 -16.59 12.49
CA PHE A 313 10.81 -17.40 11.57
C PHE A 313 11.11 -16.71 10.22
N GLY A 314 11.01 -15.38 10.15
CA GLY A 314 11.25 -14.62 8.91
C GLY A 314 10.11 -14.72 7.89
N THR A 315 8.93 -15.19 8.29
CA THR A 315 7.73 -15.29 7.47
C THR A 315 6.72 -14.21 7.86
N GLU A 316 5.68 -14.00 7.05
CA GLU A 316 4.55 -13.11 7.38
C GLU A 316 3.66 -13.67 8.52
N THR A 317 4.07 -14.77 9.13
CA THR A 317 3.39 -15.39 10.26
C THR A 317 3.61 -14.56 11.52
N SER A 318 2.53 -14.11 12.13
CA SER A 318 2.53 -13.46 13.44
C SER A 318 2.33 -14.45 14.57
N PHE A 319 2.86 -14.10 15.74
CA PHE A 319 2.66 -14.82 17.00
C PHE A 319 2.20 -13.85 18.07
N GLY A 320 1.10 -14.20 18.74
CA GLY A 320 0.57 -13.51 19.90
C GLY A 320 0.62 -14.42 21.12
N PHE A 321 0.90 -13.81 22.27
CA PHE A 321 0.76 -14.42 23.58
C PHE A 321 0.01 -13.41 24.46
N SER A 322 -0.97 -13.88 25.23
CA SER A 322 -1.65 -13.04 26.23
C SER A 322 -1.89 -13.86 27.49
N ILE A 323 -1.75 -13.23 28.65
CA ILE A 323 -2.22 -13.74 29.94
C ILE A 323 -3.09 -12.67 30.57
N TYR A 324 -4.18 -13.11 31.20
CA TYR A 324 -5.15 -12.21 31.78
C TYR A 324 -5.77 -12.76 33.07
N ASP A 325 -6.20 -11.83 33.91
CA ASP A 325 -7.06 -12.05 35.08
C ASP A 325 -8.20 -11.04 34.96
N ARG A 326 -9.43 -11.53 34.77
CA ARG A 326 -10.64 -10.74 34.57
C ARG A 326 -11.64 -11.05 35.66
N THR A 327 -12.17 -10.02 36.29
CA THR A 327 -13.28 -10.10 37.23
C THR A 327 -14.44 -9.25 36.72
N ASP A 328 -15.64 -9.81 36.71
CA ASP A 328 -16.86 -9.18 36.20
C ASP A 328 -18.05 -9.52 37.12
N GLU A 329 -18.86 -8.52 37.47
CA GLU A 329 -20.10 -8.73 38.22
C GLU A 329 -21.27 -8.98 37.26
N LYS A 330 -21.94 -10.12 37.41
CA LYS A 330 -23.00 -10.57 36.49
C LYS A 330 -24.25 -11.00 37.24
N THR A 331 -25.39 -10.90 36.56
CA THR A 331 -26.65 -11.54 36.98
C THR A 331 -26.90 -12.76 36.10
N GLY A 332 -27.08 -13.93 36.73
CA GLY A 332 -27.26 -15.21 36.04
C GLY A 332 -28.47 -15.96 36.55
N THR A 333 -29.06 -16.76 35.67
CA THR A 333 -30.12 -17.70 36.03
C THR A 333 -29.51 -19.07 36.24
N PHE A 334 -29.68 -19.62 37.45
CA PHE A 334 -29.17 -20.94 37.84
C PHE A 334 -30.33 -21.86 38.20
N THR A 335 -30.17 -23.15 37.89
CA THR A 335 -31.16 -24.18 38.24
C THR A 335 -30.57 -25.08 39.31
N ASP A 336 -31.26 -25.23 40.44
CA ASP A 336 -30.83 -26.12 41.52
C ASP A 336 -31.12 -27.60 41.22
N ALA A 337 -30.62 -28.51 42.06
CA ALA A 337 -30.84 -29.95 41.93
C ALA A 337 -32.33 -30.38 42.04
N ASN A 338 -33.22 -29.48 42.47
CA ASN A 338 -34.67 -29.69 42.57
C ASN A 338 -35.44 -29.03 41.40
N ASN A 339 -34.75 -28.58 40.36
CA ASN A 339 -35.29 -27.84 39.21
C ASN A 339 -35.92 -26.47 39.56
N ASN A 340 -35.55 -25.86 40.69
CA ASN A 340 -35.92 -24.49 40.96
C ASN A 340 -34.96 -23.54 40.25
N VAL A 341 -35.53 -22.61 39.50
CA VAL A 341 -34.79 -21.59 38.76
C VAL A 341 -34.69 -20.33 39.63
N SER A 342 -33.47 -19.89 39.90
CA SER A 342 -33.18 -18.68 40.70
C SER A 342 -32.28 -17.72 39.92
N GLU A 343 -32.55 -16.43 40.04
CA GLU A 343 -31.67 -15.37 39.53
C GLU A 343 -30.72 -14.96 40.65
N ILE A 344 -29.41 -14.99 40.38
CA ILE A 344 -28.34 -14.76 41.35
C ILE A 344 -27.37 -13.74 40.77
N ASP A 345 -27.03 -12.72 41.56
CA ASP A 345 -25.91 -11.83 41.29
C ASP A 345 -24.61 -12.46 41.80
N TYR A 346 -23.61 -12.52 40.94
CA TYR A 346 -22.36 -13.22 41.22
C TYR A 346 -21.16 -12.49 40.60
N GLU A 347 -20.02 -12.61 41.26
CA GLU A 347 -18.72 -12.24 40.71
C GLU A 347 -18.16 -13.44 39.94
N GLU A 348 -17.78 -13.22 38.68
CA GLU A 348 -17.11 -14.20 37.84
C GLU A 348 -15.65 -13.78 37.65
N GLN A 349 -14.72 -14.62 38.10
CA GLN A 349 -13.29 -14.44 37.87
C GLN A 349 -12.79 -15.45 36.83
N GLU A 350 -12.09 -14.96 35.83
CA GLU A 350 -11.50 -15.74 34.75
C GLU A 350 -9.99 -15.48 34.69
N LYS A 351 -9.21 -16.54 34.91
CA LYS A 351 -7.76 -16.52 34.79
C LYS A 351 -7.33 -17.37 33.63
N GLY A 352 -6.70 -16.74 32.64
CA GLY A 352 -6.41 -17.42 31.39
C GLY A 352 -5.16 -16.96 30.69
N GLY A 353 -4.85 -17.68 29.63
CA GLY A 353 -3.76 -17.37 28.73
C GLY A 353 -3.99 -17.96 27.35
N SER A 354 -3.45 -17.30 26.34
CA SER A 354 -3.59 -17.74 24.96
C SER A 354 -2.32 -17.57 24.15
N ILE A 355 -2.18 -18.45 23.16
CA ILE A 355 -1.19 -18.38 22.10
C ILE A 355 -1.93 -18.29 20.78
N THR A 356 -1.57 -17.33 19.94
CA THR A 356 -2.19 -17.12 18.62
C THR A 356 -1.13 -17.13 17.53
N LEU A 357 -1.33 -17.91 16.47
CA LEU A 357 -0.57 -17.81 15.22
C LEU A 357 -1.45 -17.20 14.15
N GLY A 358 -0.97 -16.19 13.43
CA GLY A 358 -1.71 -15.54 12.34
C GLY A 358 -0.92 -15.57 11.04
N HIS A 359 -1.54 -15.85 9.90
CA HIS A 359 -0.86 -15.87 8.59
C HIS A 359 -1.80 -15.35 7.48
N PRO A 360 -1.32 -14.49 6.56
CA PRO A 360 -2.08 -14.10 5.38
C PRO A 360 -2.34 -15.30 4.48
N LEU A 361 -3.60 -15.56 4.14
CA LEU A 361 -4.02 -16.67 3.28
C LEU A 361 -4.21 -16.26 1.81
N GLY A 362 -4.03 -14.96 1.49
CA GLY A 362 -4.31 -14.36 0.19
C GLY A 362 -5.73 -13.80 0.10
N PHE A 363 -6.05 -13.10 -1.01
CA PHE A 363 -7.38 -12.49 -1.25
C PHE A 363 -7.87 -11.55 -0.14
N ASP A 364 -6.94 -10.82 0.50
CA ASP A 364 -7.20 -9.96 1.67
C ASP A 364 -7.74 -10.71 2.91
N ILE A 365 -7.47 -12.02 3.01
CA ILE A 365 -7.87 -12.87 4.13
C ILE A 365 -6.66 -13.19 5.03
N ASP A 366 -6.82 -12.94 6.32
CA ASP A 366 -5.92 -13.38 7.39
C ASP A 366 -6.51 -14.59 8.13
N GLY A 367 -5.71 -15.65 8.25
CA GLY A 367 -6.04 -16.84 9.04
C GLY A 367 -5.39 -16.78 10.42
N TYR A 368 -6.12 -17.20 11.46
CA TYR A 368 -5.63 -17.27 12.83
C TYR A 368 -5.92 -18.62 13.45
N LEU A 369 -4.96 -19.14 14.21
CA LEU A 369 -5.10 -20.30 15.07
C LEU A 369 -4.76 -19.89 16.51
N LYS A 370 -5.75 -19.90 17.40
CA LYS A 370 -5.62 -19.53 18.81
C LYS A 370 -5.79 -20.77 19.68
N TYR A 371 -4.81 -21.08 20.52
CA TYR A 371 -5.00 -21.98 21.65
C TYR A 371 -5.22 -21.13 22.91
N GLU A 372 -6.22 -21.48 23.71
CA GLU A 372 -6.59 -20.76 24.93
C GLU A 372 -6.84 -21.73 26.08
N TYR A 373 -6.31 -21.38 27.24
CA TYR A 373 -6.57 -22.02 28.52
C TYR A 373 -7.18 -20.96 29.45
N GLU A 374 -8.31 -21.27 30.06
CA GLU A 374 -9.04 -20.35 30.94
C GLU A 374 -9.64 -21.14 32.10
N ASN A 375 -9.49 -20.63 33.32
CA ASN A 375 -10.17 -21.14 34.50
C ASN A 375 -11.15 -20.08 34.98
N THR A 376 -12.41 -20.47 35.15
CA THR A 376 -13.49 -19.62 35.62
C THR A 376 -13.87 -20.03 37.04
N THR A 377 -14.07 -19.05 37.92
CA THR A 377 -14.62 -19.24 39.27
C THR A 377 -15.76 -18.25 39.48
N LYS A 378 -16.84 -18.66 40.16
CA LYS A 378 -18.02 -17.84 40.43
C LYS A 378 -18.32 -17.79 41.92
N GLU A 379 -18.48 -16.59 42.45
CA GLU A 379 -18.85 -16.35 43.86
C GLU A 379 -20.13 -15.53 43.94
N ALA A 380 -21.13 -16.00 44.68
CA ALA A 380 -22.40 -15.29 44.81
C ALA A 380 -22.23 -14.02 45.67
N LEU A 381 -22.80 -12.89 45.23
CA LEU A 381 -22.70 -11.59 45.89
C LEU A 381 -23.80 -11.35 46.94
N ASN A 382 -24.96 -12.03 46.79
CA ASN A 382 -26.13 -11.81 47.65
C ASN A 382 -26.18 -12.77 48.85
N SER A 383 -26.25 -12.22 50.06
CA SER A 383 -26.44 -12.98 51.32
C SER A 383 -27.91 -13.12 51.76
N GLU A 384 -28.86 -12.48 51.06
CA GLU A 384 -30.29 -12.43 51.45
C GLU A 384 -31.16 -13.51 50.78
N THR A 385 -30.69 -14.12 49.68
CA THR A 385 -31.38 -15.23 49.00
C THR A 385 -30.85 -16.57 49.47
N THR A 386 -31.73 -17.54 49.74
CA THR A 386 -31.34 -18.95 50.00
C THR A 386 -30.85 -19.70 48.76
N ALA A 387 -30.83 -19.04 47.59
CA ALA A 387 -30.36 -19.58 46.33
C ALA A 387 -28.83 -19.57 46.27
N GLU A 388 -28.22 -20.73 46.01
CA GLU A 388 -26.79 -20.88 45.82
C GLU A 388 -26.48 -21.24 44.37
N ILE A 389 -25.31 -20.81 43.88
CA ILE A 389 -24.76 -21.29 42.60
C ILE A 389 -24.49 -22.80 42.74
N PRO A 390 -25.00 -23.65 41.82
CA PRO A 390 -24.71 -25.09 41.82
C PRO A 390 -23.22 -25.36 41.86
N VAL A 391 -22.78 -26.33 42.67
CA VAL A 391 -21.35 -26.63 42.89
C VAL A 391 -20.61 -26.89 41.57
N GLU A 392 -21.27 -27.58 40.63
CA GLU A 392 -20.74 -27.92 39.31
C GLU A 392 -20.54 -26.68 38.41
N GLU A 393 -21.20 -25.56 38.70
CA GLU A 393 -21.10 -24.32 37.93
C GLU A 393 -20.19 -23.27 38.59
N ARG A 394 -19.70 -23.53 39.81
CA ARG A 394 -18.86 -22.59 40.58
C ARG A 394 -17.46 -22.48 40.01
N GLU A 395 -16.91 -23.56 39.49
CA GLU A 395 -15.57 -23.59 38.92
C GLU A 395 -15.54 -24.40 37.63
N GLY A 396 -14.69 -24.03 36.68
CA GLY A 396 -14.42 -24.87 35.52
C GLY A 396 -13.26 -24.39 34.68
N SER A 397 -12.63 -25.32 33.96
CA SER A 397 -11.50 -25.07 33.07
C SER A 397 -11.90 -25.26 31.61
N THR A 398 -11.79 -24.20 30.82
CA THR A 398 -11.98 -24.23 29.37
C THR A 398 -10.62 -24.28 28.68
N ARG A 399 -10.39 -25.31 27.86
CA ARG A 399 -9.23 -25.41 26.97
C ARG A 399 -9.71 -25.52 25.54
N SER A 400 -9.32 -24.58 24.70
CA SER A 400 -9.88 -24.47 23.37
C SER A 400 -8.86 -24.20 22.28
N LEU A 401 -9.18 -24.68 21.08
CA LEU A 401 -8.50 -24.36 19.84
C LEU A 401 -9.50 -23.64 18.93
N THR A 402 -9.17 -22.40 18.54
CA THR A 402 -10.00 -21.58 17.67
C THR A 402 -9.30 -21.31 16.36
N PHE A 403 -9.90 -21.72 15.25
CA PHE A 403 -9.55 -21.23 13.92
C PHE A 403 -10.40 -20.01 13.59
N SER A 404 -9.81 -18.99 12.95
CA SER A 404 -10.55 -17.83 12.44
C SER A 404 -10.03 -17.40 11.08
N ALA A 405 -10.92 -17.04 10.17
CA ALA A 405 -10.60 -16.37 8.91
C ALA A 405 -11.24 -14.98 8.92
N VAL A 406 -10.45 -13.94 8.65
CA VAL A 406 -10.88 -12.55 8.70
C VAL A 406 -10.51 -11.85 7.39
N ARG A 407 -11.47 -11.15 6.79
CA ARG A 407 -11.26 -10.25 5.66
C ARG A 407 -11.67 -8.85 6.08
N ASP A 408 -10.79 -7.86 5.95
CA ASP A 408 -11.08 -6.46 6.29
C ASP A 408 -10.64 -5.54 5.15
N THR A 409 -11.62 -4.97 4.45
CA THR A 409 -11.44 -4.11 3.26
C THR A 409 -11.99 -2.70 3.50
N ARG A 410 -12.29 -2.36 4.76
CA ARG A 410 -12.89 -1.08 5.13
C ARG A 410 -11.97 0.08 4.82
N ASP A 411 -12.54 1.14 4.29
CA ASP A 411 -11.88 2.43 4.07
C ASP A 411 -11.33 3.04 5.37
N ASN A 412 -12.06 2.89 6.48
CA ASN A 412 -11.68 3.39 7.79
C ASN A 412 -12.09 2.40 8.92
N ILE A 413 -11.13 2.00 9.75
CA ILE A 413 -11.36 1.03 10.83
C ILE A 413 -12.30 1.56 11.93
N PHE A 414 -12.34 2.88 12.14
CA PHE A 414 -13.08 3.53 13.22
C PHE A 414 -14.42 4.14 12.78
N ASN A 415 -14.52 4.61 11.54
CA ASN A 415 -15.76 5.13 10.96
C ASN A 415 -15.87 4.78 9.47
N PRO A 416 -16.15 3.50 9.15
CA PRO A 416 -16.20 3.02 7.78
C PRO A 416 -17.42 3.56 7.03
N THR A 417 -17.20 3.95 5.77
CA THR A 417 -18.24 4.37 4.81
C THR A 417 -18.31 3.48 3.58
N ASP A 418 -17.24 2.72 3.31
CA ASP A 418 -17.14 1.79 2.18
C ASP A 418 -16.32 0.55 2.57
N GLY A 419 -16.60 -0.57 1.90
CA GLY A 419 -15.92 -1.85 2.12
C GLY A 419 -16.58 -2.74 3.17
N ARG A 420 -15.87 -3.79 3.59
CA ARG A 420 -16.45 -4.88 4.39
C ARG A 420 -15.51 -5.44 5.44
N LYS A 421 -16.09 -6.04 6.49
CA LYS A 421 -15.40 -6.88 7.47
C LYS A 421 -16.14 -8.20 7.67
N ASP A 422 -15.52 -9.28 7.22
CA ASP A 422 -16.09 -10.63 7.32
C ASP A 422 -15.22 -11.46 8.28
N ARG A 423 -15.84 -12.14 9.25
CA ARG A 423 -15.16 -13.06 10.17
C ARG A 423 -15.92 -14.37 10.24
N PHE A 424 -15.20 -15.46 9.99
CA PHE A 424 -15.64 -16.82 10.30
C PHE A 424 -14.74 -17.41 11.39
N SER A 425 -15.31 -18.11 12.36
CA SER A 425 -14.53 -18.77 13.41
C SER A 425 -15.14 -20.09 13.86
N VAL A 426 -14.28 -21.06 14.15
CA VAL A 426 -14.64 -22.34 14.76
C VAL A 426 -13.82 -22.49 16.03
N LYS A 427 -14.47 -22.59 17.19
CA LYS A 427 -13.85 -22.83 18.50
C LYS A 427 -14.22 -24.24 18.94
N TYR A 428 -13.22 -25.10 19.10
CA TYR A 428 -13.38 -26.41 19.70
C TYR A 428 -12.80 -26.37 21.11
N ALA A 429 -13.61 -26.66 22.11
CA ALA A 429 -13.19 -26.93 23.47
C ALA A 429 -13.56 -28.38 23.77
N GLY A 430 -12.66 -29.18 24.33
CA GLY A 430 -12.97 -30.60 24.52
C GLY A 430 -12.11 -31.28 25.56
N GLN A 431 -12.62 -32.38 26.12
CA GLN A 431 -11.88 -33.20 27.09
C GLN A 431 -10.55 -33.73 26.51
N ALA A 432 -10.45 -33.90 25.19
CA ALA A 432 -9.21 -34.26 24.51
C ALA A 432 -8.08 -33.21 24.71
N LEU A 433 -8.43 -31.95 25.00
CA LEU A 433 -7.48 -30.89 25.38
C LEU A 433 -7.25 -30.83 26.90
N GLY A 434 -8.03 -31.59 27.68
CA GLY A 434 -7.96 -31.70 29.13
C GLY A 434 -8.68 -30.57 29.88
N GLY A 435 -9.70 -29.96 29.27
CA GLY A 435 -10.64 -29.06 29.94
C GLY A 435 -11.90 -29.80 30.41
N ASP A 436 -12.71 -29.14 31.23
CA ASP A 436 -13.93 -29.70 31.84
C ASP A 436 -15.12 -29.71 30.87
N TYR A 437 -15.11 -28.80 29.90
CA TYR A 437 -16.20 -28.61 28.93
C TYR A 437 -15.86 -29.19 27.55
N ASP A 438 -16.86 -29.79 26.89
CA ASP A 438 -16.75 -30.39 25.55
C ASP A 438 -17.81 -29.83 24.61
N PHE A 439 -17.40 -28.86 23.78
CA PHE A 439 -18.27 -28.17 22.86
C PHE A 439 -17.54 -27.66 21.61
N THR A 440 -18.30 -27.48 20.54
CA THR A 440 -17.83 -26.78 19.34
C THR A 440 -18.74 -25.60 19.03
N LYS A 441 -18.16 -24.42 18.80
CA LYS A 441 -18.88 -23.19 18.42
C LYS A 441 -18.47 -22.77 17.01
N TYR A 442 -19.46 -22.49 16.19
CA TYR A 442 -19.29 -21.90 14.86
C TYR A 442 -19.87 -20.51 14.86
N GLN A 443 -19.15 -19.53 14.32
CA GLN A 443 -19.64 -18.15 14.26
C GLN A 443 -19.29 -17.51 12.92
N LEU A 444 -20.25 -16.77 12.37
CA LEU A 444 -20.12 -15.94 11.19
C LEU A 444 -20.57 -14.51 11.54
N ASP A 445 -19.71 -13.51 11.33
CA ASP A 445 -20.00 -12.08 11.50
C ASP A 445 -19.62 -11.36 10.20
N LEU A 446 -20.63 -10.92 9.44
CA LEU A 446 -20.49 -10.22 8.16
C LEU A 446 -20.92 -8.77 8.36
N ARG A 447 -20.05 -7.82 8.01
CA ARG A 447 -20.31 -6.39 8.09
C ARG A 447 -20.02 -5.74 6.74
N ASP A 448 -20.99 -5.01 6.22
CA ASP A 448 -20.92 -4.35 4.92
C ASP A 448 -21.27 -2.87 5.06
N TYR A 449 -20.45 -2.01 4.44
CA TYR A 449 -20.64 -0.58 4.41
C TYR A 449 -20.63 -0.13 2.95
N THR A 450 -21.67 0.58 2.56
CA THR A 450 -21.84 1.02 1.18
C THR A 450 -22.29 2.49 1.18
N PRO A 451 -21.64 3.38 0.42
CA PRO A 451 -22.09 4.77 0.29
C PRO A 451 -23.47 4.82 -0.36
N ASP A 452 -24.28 5.80 0.03
CA ASP A 452 -25.59 5.99 -0.59
C ASP A 452 -25.47 6.50 -2.02
N PHE A 453 -26.32 5.99 -2.91
CA PHE A 453 -26.29 6.33 -4.33
C PHE A 453 -26.69 7.77 -4.63
N TRP A 454 -27.62 8.34 -3.83
CA TRP A 454 -28.19 9.67 -4.07
C TRP A 454 -27.48 10.76 -3.27
N PHE A 455 -26.87 10.40 -2.14
CA PHE A 455 -26.17 11.31 -1.24
C PHE A 455 -24.82 10.72 -0.88
N GLU A 456 -23.77 11.07 -1.62
CA GLU A 456 -22.43 10.44 -1.50
C GLU A 456 -21.81 10.53 -0.09
N ASP A 457 -22.24 11.50 0.73
CA ASP A 457 -21.81 11.62 2.14
C ASP A 457 -22.53 10.63 3.07
N ASN A 458 -23.72 10.15 2.71
CA ASN A 458 -24.47 9.19 3.50
C ASN A 458 -23.96 7.76 3.26
N SER A 459 -24.17 6.88 4.24
CA SER A 459 -23.78 5.48 4.10
C SER A 459 -24.78 4.53 4.74
N TRP A 460 -24.88 3.35 4.15
CA TRP A 460 -25.58 2.20 4.71
C TRP A 460 -24.57 1.32 5.43
N ALA A 461 -24.94 0.79 6.60
CA ALA A 461 -24.18 -0.25 7.28
C ALA A 461 -25.09 -1.43 7.59
N PHE A 462 -24.68 -2.62 7.16
CA PHE A 462 -25.38 -3.87 7.36
C PHE A 462 -24.49 -4.80 8.20
N ARG A 463 -25.09 -5.50 9.16
CA ARG A 463 -24.43 -6.57 9.89
C ARG A 463 -25.33 -7.79 9.93
N PHE A 464 -24.75 -8.94 9.65
CA PHE A 464 -25.36 -10.24 9.88
C PHE A 464 -24.42 -11.07 10.75
N LYS A 465 -24.89 -11.48 11.92
CA LYS A 465 -24.13 -12.32 12.85
C LYS A 465 -24.95 -13.55 13.20
N THR A 466 -24.39 -14.73 13.03
CA THR A 466 -25.02 -15.98 13.45
C THR A 466 -23.99 -16.89 14.11
N GLY A 467 -24.46 -17.73 15.02
CA GLY A 467 -23.65 -18.73 15.66
C GLY A 467 -24.49 -19.93 16.06
N LEU A 468 -23.84 -21.08 16.09
CA LEU A 468 -24.42 -22.35 16.52
C LEU A 468 -23.37 -23.10 17.32
N SER A 469 -23.82 -23.83 18.33
CA SER A 469 -22.94 -24.59 19.19
C SER A 469 -23.46 -26.01 19.37
N GLU A 470 -22.53 -26.95 19.46
CA GLU A 470 -22.79 -28.36 19.73
C GLU A 470 -22.06 -28.77 21.01
N GLY A 471 -22.61 -29.71 21.77
CA GLY A 471 -22.01 -30.21 23.02
C GLY A 471 -22.44 -29.46 24.26
N GLU A 472 -21.69 -29.62 25.35
CA GLU A 472 -21.99 -29.08 26.68
C GLU A 472 -21.26 -27.75 26.89
N LEU A 473 -21.97 -26.64 26.68
CA LEU A 473 -21.44 -25.30 26.84
C LEU A 473 -21.62 -24.80 28.27
N PRO A 474 -20.59 -24.22 28.91
CA PRO A 474 -20.81 -23.44 30.12
C PRO A 474 -21.62 -22.18 29.84
N ASN A 475 -22.28 -21.65 30.88
CA ASN A 475 -23.14 -20.47 30.78
C ASN A 475 -22.43 -19.21 30.21
N HIS A 476 -21.14 -19.03 30.52
CA HIS A 476 -20.33 -17.92 29.98
C HIS A 476 -20.02 -18.06 28.48
N GLU A 477 -20.18 -19.27 27.91
CA GLU A 477 -20.03 -19.54 26.49
C GLU A 477 -21.35 -19.46 25.70
N LEU A 478 -22.49 -19.16 26.33
CA LEU A 478 -23.73 -18.93 25.57
C LEU A 478 -23.61 -17.67 24.71
N TYR A 479 -24.21 -17.70 23.52
CA TYR A 479 -24.41 -16.49 22.74
C TYR A 479 -25.40 -15.57 23.44
N ARG A 480 -25.06 -14.30 23.59
CA ARG A 480 -25.91 -13.28 24.19
C ARG A 480 -26.23 -12.18 23.19
N ILE A 481 -27.50 -11.76 23.17
CA ILE A 481 -28.00 -10.64 22.38
C ILE A 481 -28.94 -9.77 23.22
N GLY A 482 -29.02 -8.50 22.86
CA GLY A 482 -29.58 -7.43 23.70
C GLY A 482 -28.54 -6.33 23.89
N GLY A 483 -28.95 -5.06 23.82
CA GLY A 483 -28.09 -3.95 24.20
C GLY A 483 -27.46 -3.15 23.05
N ALA A 484 -26.54 -2.26 23.41
CA ALA A 484 -25.97 -1.22 22.53
C ALA A 484 -25.19 -1.77 21.32
N GLN A 485 -24.70 -3.01 21.40
CA GLN A 485 -23.88 -3.65 20.36
C GLN A 485 -24.60 -4.74 19.56
N SER A 486 -25.85 -5.06 19.88
CA SER A 486 -26.62 -6.11 19.20
C SER A 486 -28.07 -5.67 18.95
N LEU A 487 -29.00 -5.93 19.86
CA LEU A 487 -30.41 -5.53 19.76
C LEU A 487 -30.67 -4.28 20.60
N ARG A 488 -30.54 -3.09 20.00
CA ARG A 488 -30.79 -1.83 20.69
C ARG A 488 -32.27 -1.72 21.05
N GLY A 489 -32.58 -1.03 22.15
CA GLY A 489 -33.92 -0.99 22.76
C GLY A 489 -34.18 -2.07 23.80
N PHE A 490 -33.45 -3.19 23.79
CA PHE A 490 -33.53 -4.23 24.82
C PHE A 490 -32.50 -4.01 25.94
N LYS A 491 -32.65 -4.70 27.07
CA LYS A 491 -31.61 -4.76 28.10
C LYS A 491 -30.36 -5.48 27.55
N GLU A 492 -29.19 -5.15 28.08
CA GLU A 492 -27.92 -5.81 27.76
C GLU A 492 -28.03 -7.30 28.07
N ASP A 493 -27.51 -8.15 27.18
CA ASP A 493 -27.46 -9.61 27.31
C ASP A 493 -28.77 -10.30 27.71
N LYS A 494 -29.91 -9.66 27.42
CA LYS A 494 -31.25 -10.09 27.83
C LYS A 494 -31.62 -11.49 27.32
N PHE A 495 -31.14 -11.85 26.13
CA PHE A 495 -31.44 -13.14 25.50
C PHE A 495 -30.16 -13.92 25.35
N SER A 496 -30.20 -15.19 25.73
CA SER A 496 -29.06 -16.10 25.65
C SER A 496 -29.46 -17.45 25.05
N GLY A 497 -28.51 -18.12 24.41
CA GLY A 497 -28.74 -19.40 23.74
C GLY A 497 -27.43 -20.06 23.29
N ASP A 498 -27.49 -21.34 22.97
CA ASP A 498 -26.39 -22.08 22.32
C ASP A 498 -26.33 -21.78 20.81
N SER A 499 -27.40 -21.24 20.25
CA SER A 499 -27.53 -20.76 18.89
C SER A 499 -28.11 -19.33 18.85
N MET A 500 -27.72 -18.55 17.84
CA MET A 500 -28.26 -17.20 17.62
C MET A 500 -28.25 -16.77 16.15
N ALA A 501 -29.10 -15.80 15.83
CA ALA A 501 -29.09 -15.06 14.58
C ALA A 501 -29.43 -13.59 14.85
N LEU A 502 -28.69 -12.68 14.23
CA LEU A 502 -28.79 -11.25 14.40
C LEU A 502 -28.58 -10.55 13.05
N ALA A 503 -29.45 -9.61 12.71
CA ALA A 503 -29.26 -8.67 11.63
C ALA A 503 -29.48 -7.24 12.11
N ASN A 504 -28.55 -6.35 11.74
CA ASN A 504 -28.62 -4.94 12.05
C ASN A 504 -28.49 -4.13 10.76
N ILE A 505 -29.28 -3.07 10.64
CA ILE A 505 -29.24 -2.12 9.52
C ILE A 505 -29.14 -0.71 10.10
N GLU A 506 -28.18 0.06 9.61
CA GLU A 506 -28.02 1.48 9.90
C GLU A 506 -28.01 2.30 8.60
N TYR A 507 -28.70 3.43 8.62
CA TYR A 507 -28.53 4.51 7.66
C TYR A 507 -27.89 5.70 8.37
N ARG A 508 -26.73 6.12 7.89
CA ARG A 508 -25.84 7.11 8.53
C ARG A 508 -25.80 8.38 7.71
N ILE A 509 -26.07 9.50 8.37
CA ILE A 509 -26.21 10.82 7.76
C ILE A 509 -25.21 11.76 8.45
N PRO A 510 -24.07 12.11 7.83
CA PRO A 510 -23.18 13.13 8.38
C PRO A 510 -23.90 14.48 8.45
N ILE A 511 -23.96 15.07 9.64
CA ILE A 511 -24.59 16.37 9.89
C ILE A 511 -23.52 17.46 9.99
N ALA A 512 -22.37 17.12 10.57
CA ALA A 512 -21.17 17.95 10.65
C ALA A 512 -19.93 17.04 10.76
N ASP A 513 -18.73 17.60 10.65
CA ASP A 513 -17.47 16.84 10.67
C ASP A 513 -17.32 15.85 11.85
N ASN A 514 -17.91 16.19 12.99
CA ASN A 514 -17.86 15.38 14.22
C ASN A 514 -19.21 14.76 14.62
N PHE A 515 -20.27 14.96 13.84
CA PHE A 515 -21.62 14.51 14.18
C PHE A 515 -22.28 13.74 13.03
N THR A 516 -22.77 12.54 13.33
CA THR A 516 -23.52 11.71 12.38
C THR A 516 -24.85 11.31 13.01
N GLY A 517 -25.96 11.61 12.33
CA GLY A 517 -27.28 11.07 12.66
C GLY A 517 -27.42 9.65 12.12
N VAL A 518 -28.13 8.80 12.85
CA VAL A 518 -28.31 7.39 12.50
C VAL A 518 -29.79 7.02 12.62
N LEU A 519 -30.31 6.36 11.59
CA LEU A 519 -31.55 5.59 11.66
C LEU A 519 -31.17 4.12 11.70
N PHE A 520 -31.81 3.32 12.56
CA PHE A 520 -31.48 1.90 12.62
C PHE A 520 -32.68 1.00 12.82
N THR A 521 -32.51 -0.26 12.43
CA THR A 521 -33.38 -1.37 12.83
C THR A 521 -32.54 -2.60 13.15
N ASP A 522 -32.92 -3.29 14.22
CA ASP A 522 -32.25 -4.49 14.68
C ASP A 522 -33.27 -5.64 14.77
N VAL A 523 -32.86 -6.84 14.37
CA VAL A 523 -33.67 -8.05 14.48
C VAL A 523 -32.80 -9.22 14.87
N GLY A 524 -33.25 -10.06 15.81
CA GLY A 524 -32.48 -11.22 16.21
C GLY A 524 -33.15 -12.09 17.25
N GLU A 525 -32.57 -13.26 17.45
CA GLU A 525 -33.01 -14.28 18.39
C GLU A 525 -31.80 -15.10 18.87
N ALA A 526 -31.85 -15.51 20.13
CA ALA A 526 -30.99 -16.52 20.71
C ALA A 526 -31.92 -17.59 21.28
N TRP A 527 -31.62 -18.85 20.99
CA TRP A 527 -32.43 -20.00 21.39
C TRP A 527 -31.53 -21.13 21.89
N LYS A 528 -32.14 -22.10 22.58
CA LYS A 528 -31.45 -23.26 23.14
C LYS A 528 -31.78 -24.52 22.36
N GLU A 529 -31.03 -24.75 21.30
CA GLU A 529 -31.14 -25.89 20.40
C GLU A 529 -30.89 -27.22 21.13
N ASN A 530 -29.97 -27.26 22.08
CA ASN A 530 -29.71 -28.43 22.94
C ASN A 530 -30.90 -28.77 23.86
N GLU A 531 -31.75 -27.79 24.19
CA GLU A 531 -33.01 -28.00 24.92
C GLU A 531 -34.20 -28.30 23.99
N GLY A 532 -33.95 -28.51 22.70
CA GLY A 532 -34.96 -28.85 21.68
C GLY A 532 -35.69 -27.65 21.07
N GLN A 533 -35.23 -26.42 21.32
CA GLN A 533 -35.79 -25.23 20.66
C GLN A 533 -35.28 -25.14 19.21
N THR A 534 -36.10 -24.60 18.31
CA THR A 534 -35.72 -24.36 16.92
C THR A 534 -35.86 -22.89 16.57
N PHE A 535 -35.11 -22.45 15.57
CA PHE A 535 -35.27 -21.10 15.02
C PHE A 535 -36.68 -20.90 14.44
N GLU A 536 -37.39 -19.88 14.94
CA GLU A 536 -38.73 -19.54 14.47
C GLU A 536 -38.83 -18.03 14.18
N MET A 537 -39.22 -17.68 12.96
CA MET A 537 -39.33 -16.28 12.54
C MET A 537 -40.28 -15.43 13.41
N ASP A 538 -41.25 -16.07 14.08
CA ASP A 538 -42.21 -15.42 14.97
C ASP A 538 -41.60 -15.02 16.32
N ASN A 539 -40.51 -15.67 16.73
CA ASN A 539 -39.80 -15.39 17.99
C ASN A 539 -38.76 -14.28 17.86
N LEU A 540 -38.46 -13.84 16.65
CA LEU A 540 -37.54 -12.74 16.36
C LEU A 540 -37.89 -11.47 17.16
N LYS A 541 -36.92 -11.00 17.93
CA LYS A 541 -36.98 -9.74 18.65
C LYS A 541 -36.61 -8.63 17.69
N LYS A 542 -37.45 -7.59 17.60
CA LYS A 542 -37.34 -6.51 16.61
C LYS A 542 -37.31 -5.16 17.33
N SER A 543 -36.46 -4.27 16.86
CA SER A 543 -36.42 -2.87 17.29
C SER A 543 -36.07 -1.95 16.13
N ALA A 544 -36.39 -0.67 16.31
CA ALA A 544 -35.96 0.41 15.44
C ALA A 544 -35.68 1.65 16.27
N GLY A 545 -34.87 2.56 15.77
CA GLY A 545 -34.50 3.72 16.57
C GLY A 545 -33.69 4.78 15.84
N LEU A 546 -33.30 5.77 16.64
CA LEU A 546 -32.52 6.92 16.23
C LEU A 546 -31.23 6.94 17.03
N GLY A 547 -30.14 7.32 16.39
CA GLY A 547 -28.84 7.44 17.03
C GLY A 547 -28.11 8.71 16.63
N VAL A 548 -27.18 9.12 17.49
CA VAL A 548 -26.19 10.15 17.20
C VAL A 548 -24.82 9.54 17.44
N ARG A 549 -23.87 9.85 16.55
CA ARG A 549 -22.45 9.52 16.69
C ARG A 549 -21.69 10.82 16.88
N PHE A 550 -20.79 10.85 17.85
CA PHE A 550 -19.91 11.99 18.10
C PHE A 550 -18.46 11.54 18.09
N LYS A 551 -17.67 12.12 17.18
CA LYS A 551 -16.25 11.77 17.04
C LYS A 551 -15.41 12.49 18.08
N THR A 552 -14.67 11.74 18.89
CA THR A 552 -13.75 12.28 19.91
C THR A 552 -12.32 11.80 19.67
N PRO A 553 -11.30 12.45 20.28
CA PRO A 553 -9.92 11.98 20.20
C PRO A 553 -9.69 10.55 20.71
N ILE A 554 -10.56 10.06 21.60
CA ILE A 554 -10.46 8.73 22.21
C ILE A 554 -11.34 7.68 21.53
N GLY A 555 -12.09 8.06 20.49
CA GLY A 555 -13.00 7.17 19.76
C GLY A 555 -14.35 7.80 19.47
N GLN A 556 -15.24 7.04 18.83
CA GLN A 556 -16.59 7.50 18.51
C GLN A 556 -17.53 7.20 19.66
N LEU A 557 -18.21 8.21 20.20
CA LEU A 557 -19.31 8.05 21.14
C LEU A 557 -20.60 7.79 20.38
N ARG A 558 -21.43 6.90 20.93
CA ARG A 558 -22.72 6.51 20.36
C ARG A 558 -23.81 6.72 21.41
N LEU A 559 -24.83 7.46 21.02
CA LEU A 559 -26.07 7.55 21.75
C LEU A 559 -27.18 6.99 20.87
N ASP A 560 -27.81 5.89 21.28
CA ASP A 560 -28.84 5.21 20.51
C ASP A 560 -30.12 5.11 21.35
N TYR A 561 -31.23 5.61 20.82
CA TYR A 561 -32.54 5.46 21.44
C TYR A 561 -33.37 4.46 20.63
N GLY A 562 -33.55 3.26 21.19
CA GLY A 562 -34.23 2.15 20.53
C GLY A 562 -35.63 1.94 21.06
N PHE A 563 -36.57 1.69 20.15
CA PHE A 563 -37.97 1.38 20.43
C PHE A 563 -38.26 -0.09 20.14
N GLN A 564 -38.99 -0.74 21.04
CA GLN A 564 -39.55 -2.09 20.88
C GLN A 564 -41.05 -2.06 21.17
N LYS A 565 -41.77 -3.16 20.88
CA LYS A 565 -43.25 -3.21 20.86
C LYS A 565 -43.96 -2.54 22.05
N ASN A 566 -43.37 -2.55 23.26
CA ASN A 566 -43.94 -1.96 24.49
C ASN A 566 -42.91 -1.26 25.39
N ASP A 567 -41.71 -0.93 24.89
CA ASP A 567 -40.65 -0.35 25.72
C ASP A 567 -39.71 0.50 24.86
N SER A 568 -38.88 1.29 25.51
CA SER A 568 -37.81 2.04 24.85
C SER A 568 -36.61 2.13 25.76
N ARG A 569 -35.41 2.14 25.19
CA ARG A 569 -34.20 2.24 25.97
C ARG A 569 -33.16 3.12 25.29
N LEU A 570 -32.56 3.98 26.10
CA LEU A 570 -31.39 4.75 25.72
C LEU A 570 -30.14 3.91 25.98
N HIS A 571 -29.26 3.88 25.00
CA HIS A 571 -28.01 3.15 24.98
C HIS A 571 -26.87 4.14 24.75
N PHE A 572 -25.84 4.03 25.57
CA PHE A 572 -24.59 4.76 25.42
C PHE A 572 -23.45 3.77 25.22
N SER A 573 -22.61 3.99 24.20
CA SER A 573 -21.43 3.14 23.98
C SER A 573 -20.29 3.91 23.33
N LEU A 574 -19.07 3.41 23.51
CA LEU A 574 -17.86 3.87 22.83
C LEU A 574 -17.49 2.88 21.72
N GLY A 575 -17.04 3.37 20.57
CA GLY A 575 -16.68 2.56 19.41
C GLY A 575 -17.82 2.41 18.41
N GLN A 576 -17.84 1.31 17.66
CA GLN A 576 -18.86 0.98 16.66
C GLN A 576 -19.53 -0.34 17.04
N SER A 577 -20.86 -0.46 16.90
CA SER A 577 -21.58 -1.75 17.00
C SER A 577 -21.35 -2.62 15.76
N PHE A 578 -21.04 -1.96 14.63
CA PHE A 578 -20.83 -2.56 13.33
C PHE A 578 -19.36 -2.74 13.06
#